data_AF-A0A7J9WY72-F1
#
_entry.id   AF-A0A7J9WY72-F1
#
_cell.length_a   1.000
_cell.length_b   1.000
_cell.length_c   1.000
_cell.angle_alpha   90.00
_cell.angle_beta   90.00
_cell.angle_gamma   90.00
#
_symmetry.space_group_name_H-M   'P 1'
#
loop_
_entity.id
_entity.type
_entity.pdbx_description
1 polymer ?
#
loop_
_entity_poly.entity_id
_entity_poly.type
_entity_poly.pdbx_seq_one_letter_code
_entity_poly.pdbx_strand_id
1 'polypeptide(L)'
;MQGHSTLILCDVCSRPVPDQASKEVLYQVDKVRYRLELCPSCLGSEMKRHDGFRGVPGFRKRAAIVIRLNSPEELPRALPIA
;
A
#
# COMPACT_ATOMS: atom_id res chain seq x y z
N MET A 1 -22.34 -12.31 14.24
CA MET A 1 -20.97 -12.08 14.73
C MET A 1 -20.52 -10.70 14.26
N GLN A 2 -20.58 -9.68 15.11
CA GLN A 2 -19.98 -8.38 14.80
C GLN A 2 -18.47 -8.55 14.96
N GLY A 3 -17.78 -8.91 13.87
CA GLY A 3 -16.34 -9.03 13.87
C GLY A 3 -15.74 -7.66 14.18
N HIS A 4 -14.99 -7.54 15.26
CA HIS A 4 -14.20 -6.35 15.54
C HIS A 4 -13.21 -6.17 14.37
N SER A 5 -13.54 -5.27 13.46
CA SER A 5 -12.66 -4.91 12.34
C SER A 5 -11.53 -4.05 12.89
N THR A 6 -10.34 -4.60 13.01
CA THR A 6 -9.14 -3.78 13.22
C THR A 6 -9.09 -2.75 12.10
N LEU A 7 -8.99 -1.47 12.47
CA LEU A 7 -8.76 -0.40 11.52
C LEU A 7 -7.27 -0.13 11.43
N ILE A 8 -6.79 0.06 10.21
CA ILE A 8 -5.44 0.54 9.95
C ILE A 8 -5.52 1.86 9.19
N LEU A 9 -4.51 2.71 9.34
CA LEU A 9 -4.43 3.96 8.61
C LEU A 9 -3.76 3.71 7.26
N CYS A 10 -4.33 4.27 6.19
CA CYS A 10 -3.66 4.31 4.90
C CYS A 10 -2.39 5.16 5.01
N ASP A 11 -1.24 4.63 4.61
CA ASP A 11 0.05 5.34 4.70
C ASP A 11 0.14 6.58 3.79
N VAL A 12 -0.80 6.75 2.85
CA VAL A 12 -0.82 7.87 1.90
C VAL A 12 -1.79 8.98 2.33
N CYS A 13 -3.06 8.61 2.57
CA CYS A 13 -4.13 9.57 2.84
C CYS A 13 -4.59 9.59 4.30
N SER A 14 -3.98 8.78 5.17
CA SER A 14 -4.29 8.69 6.60
C SER A 14 -5.74 8.29 6.93
N ARG A 15 -6.52 7.87 5.94
CA ARG A 15 -7.89 7.40 6.14
C ARG A 15 -7.89 6.05 6.88
N PRO A 16 -8.70 5.87 7.93
CA PRO A 16 -8.89 4.57 8.54
C PRO A 16 -9.63 3.63 7.58
N VAL A 17 -9.09 2.44 7.39
CA VAL A 17 -9.68 1.37 6.60
C VAL A 17 -9.73 0.07 7.40
N PRO A 18 -10.77 -0.76 7.20
CA PRO A 18 -10.77 -2.12 7.73
C PRO A 18 -9.54 -2.87 7.25
N ASP A 19 -8.86 -3.58 8.16
CA ASP A 19 -7.66 -4.38 7.86
C ASP A 19 -7.87 -5.36 6.69
N GLN A 20 -9.06 -5.94 6.56
CA GLN A 20 -9.40 -6.84 5.46
C GLN A 20 -9.51 -6.13 4.09
N ALA A 21 -9.83 -4.84 4.12
CA ALA A 21 -9.95 -4.00 2.93
C ALA A 21 -8.63 -3.30 2.57
N SER A 22 -7.66 -3.28 3.48
CA SER A 22 -6.32 -2.79 3.15
C SER A 22 -5.60 -3.73 2.21
N LYS A 23 -4.67 -3.15 1.45
CA LYS A 23 -3.81 -3.88 0.54
C LYS A 23 -2.38 -3.46 0.80
N GLU A 24 -1.50 -4.45 0.82
CA GLU A 24 -0.08 -4.19 1.01
C GLU A 24 0.55 -3.84 -0.35
N VAL A 25 1.42 -2.85 -0.36
CA VAL A 25 2.20 -2.49 -1.52
C VAL A 25 3.67 -2.51 -1.14
N LEU A 26 4.44 -3.27 -1.89
CA LEU A 26 5.88 -3.38 -1.77
C LEU A 26 6.52 -2.55 -2.88
N TYR A 27 7.11 -1.42 -2.53
CA TYR A 27 7.94 -0.65 -3.44
C TYR A 27 9.37 -1.15 -3.34
N GLN A 28 9.91 -1.61 -4.46
CA GLN A 28 11.32 -2.01 -4.54
C GLN A 28 12.12 -0.89 -5.21
N VAL A 29 13.12 -0.39 -4.49
CA VAL A 29 14.13 0.55 -4.99
C VAL A 29 15.49 -0.08 -4.77
N ASP A 30 16.21 -0.39 -5.84
CA ASP A 30 17.44 -1.18 -5.82
C ASP A 30 17.28 -2.50 -5.01
N LYS A 31 17.97 -2.58 -3.87
CA LYS A 31 17.97 -3.72 -2.93
C LYS A 31 17.06 -3.51 -1.72
N VAL A 32 16.40 -2.35 -1.62
CA VAL A 32 15.55 -1.97 -0.49
C VAL A 32 14.08 -2.15 -0.86
N ARG A 33 13.29 -2.66 0.09
CA ARG A 33 11.83 -2.79 -0.06
C ARG A 33 11.13 -1.95 1.00
N TYR A 34 10.26 -1.06 0.55
CA TYR A 34 9.36 -0.27 1.38
C TYR A 34 7.98 -0.90 1.34
N ARG A 35 7.42 -1.22 2.50
CA ARG A 35 6.07 -1.78 2.62
C ARG A 35 5.11 -0.72 3.12
N LEU A 36 4.05 -0.49 2.38
CA LEU A 36 2.96 0.40 2.74
C LEU A 36 1.62 -0.35 2.75
N GLU A 37 0.71 0.14 3.58
CA GLU A 37 -0.68 -0.27 3.71
C GLU A 37 -1.56 0.78 3.05
N LEU A 38 -2.16 0.44 1.91
CA LEU A 38 -2.97 1.37 1.13
C LEU A 38 -4.46 1.02 1.21
N CYS A 39 -5.28 2.06 1.24
CA CYS A 39 -6.70 1.92 0.97
C CYS A 39 -6.93 1.59 -0.52
N PRO A 40 -8.08 1.00 -0.89
CA PRO A 40 -8.37 0.62 -2.28
C PRO A 40 -8.24 1.78 -3.28
N SER A 41 -8.58 3.01 -2.88
CA SER A 41 -8.47 4.19 -3.74
C SER A 41 -7.02 4.60 -3.99
N CYS A 42 -6.18 4.67 -2.95
CA CYS A 42 -4.76 5.01 -3.11
C CYS A 42 -4.01 3.92 -3.88
N LEU A 43 -4.33 2.65 -3.62
CA LEU A 43 -3.82 1.54 -4.41
C LEU A 43 -4.18 1.70 -5.90
N GLY A 44 -5.44 2.00 -6.21
CA GLY A 44 -5.90 2.18 -7.58
C GLY A 44 -5.18 3.33 -8.29
N SER A 45 -4.89 4.43 -7.57
CA SER A 45 -4.08 5.53 -8.11
C SER A 45 -2.63 5.09 -8.40
N GLU A 46 -2.00 4.34 -7.49
CA GLU A 46 -0.65 3.83 -7.68
C GLU A 46 -0.58 2.83 -8.84
N MET A 47 -1.54 1.91 -8.96
CA MET A 47 -1.63 0.98 -10.08
C MET A 47 -1.81 1.67 -11.44
N LYS A 48 -2.45 2.85 -11.48
CA LYS A 48 -2.58 3.67 -12.70
C LYS A 48 -1.33 4.48 -13.01
N ARG A 49 -0.58 4.86 -11.97
CA ARG A 49 0.66 5.66 -12.10
C ARG A 49 1.83 4.83 -12.63
N HIS A 50 1.82 3.52 -12.37
CA HIS A 50 2.92 2.62 -12.70
C HIS A 50 2.50 1.56 -13.72
N ASP A 51 3.19 1.51 -14.87
CA ASP A 51 2.95 0.54 -15.96
C ASP A 51 3.57 -0.83 -15.67
N GLY A 52 3.11 -1.46 -14.58
CA GLY A 52 3.49 -2.84 -14.25
C GLY A 52 3.56 -3.08 -12.75
N PHE A 53 2.73 -3.99 -12.27
CA PHE A 53 2.76 -4.48 -10.90
C PHE A 53 2.66 -6.01 -10.89
N ARG A 54 3.34 -6.64 -9.93
CA ARG A 54 3.27 -8.09 -9.75
C ARG A 54 2.52 -8.41 -8.46
N GLY A 55 1.45 -9.21 -8.58
CA GLY A 55 0.77 -9.78 -7.41
C GLY A 55 1.69 -10.74 -6.65
N VAL A 56 1.75 -10.59 -5.34
CA VAL A 56 2.49 -11.47 -4.43
C VAL A 56 1.67 -11.76 -3.18
N PRO A 57 1.93 -12.90 -2.49
CA PRO A 57 1.38 -13.11 -1.16
C PRO A 57 1.90 -12.03 -0.20
N GLY A 58 0.99 -11.24 0.36
CA GLY A 58 1.31 -10.23 1.37
C GLY A 58 1.48 -10.84 2.75
N PHE A 59 1.93 -9.99 3.66
CA PHE A 59 2.01 -10.32 5.07
C PHE A 59 0.60 -10.63 5.61
N ARG A 60 0.52 -11.59 6.54
CA ARG A 60 -0.78 -12.12 7.04
C ARG A 60 -1.73 -12.64 5.94
N LYS A 61 -1.19 -13.09 4.80
CA LYS A 61 -1.96 -13.56 3.63
C LYS A 61 -2.83 -12.49 2.98
N ARG A 62 -2.53 -11.20 3.19
CA ARG A 62 -3.20 -10.11 2.47
C ARG A 62 -2.76 -10.08 1.01
N ALA A 63 -3.61 -9.56 0.14
CA ALA A 63 -3.22 -9.35 -1.25
C ALA A 63 -2.19 -8.22 -1.30
N ALA A 64 -1.03 -8.49 -1.91
CA ALA A 64 0.02 -7.51 -2.06
C ALA A 64 0.44 -7.36 -3.52
N ILE A 65 0.90 -6.18 -3.89
CA ILE A 65 1.55 -5.94 -5.19
C ILE A 65 2.97 -5.42 -4.99
N VAL A 66 3.84 -5.75 -5.94
CA VAL A 66 5.19 -5.19 -6.02
C VAL A 66 5.25 -4.18 -7.15
N ILE A 67 5.71 -2.98 -6.84
CA ILE A 67 6.01 -1.90 -7.78
C ILE A 67 7.51 -1.65 -7.74
N ARG A 68 8.17 -1.58 -8.90
CA ARG A 68 9.58 -1.20 -8.98
C ARG A 68 9.67 0.29 -9.30
N LEU A 69 10.43 1.02 -8.49
CA LEU A 69 10.71 2.43 -8.72
C LEU A 69 12.18 2.58 -9.11
N ASN A 70 12.50 3.64 -9.85
CA ASN A 70 13.88 3.93 -10.19
C ASN A 70 14.58 4.71 -9.08
N SER A 71 13.81 5.42 -8.24
CA SER A 71 14.35 6.28 -7.18
C SER A 71 13.43 6.33 -5.94
N PRO A 72 13.96 6.52 -4.71
CA PRO A 72 13.15 6.63 -3.50
C PRO A 72 12.20 7.83 -3.51
N GLU A 73 12.50 8.89 -4.27
CA GLU A 73 11.68 10.11 -4.36
C GLU A 73 10.34 9.85 -5.06
N GLU A 74 10.23 8.74 -5.79
CA GLU A 74 8.98 8.28 -6.41
C GLU A 74 8.04 7.60 -5.41
N LEU A 75 8.51 7.29 -4.19
CA LEU A 75 7.66 6.75 -3.13
C LEU A 75 6.49 7.71 -2.87
N PRO A 76 5.28 7.16 -2.64
CA PRO A 76 4.15 7.99 -2.30
C PRO A 76 4.45 8.68 -0.95
N ARG A 77 4.41 10.01 -0.95
CA ARG A 77 4.61 10.79 0.27
C ARG A 77 3.34 10.71 1.11
N ALA A 78 3.49 10.38 2.39
CA ALA A 78 2.40 10.55 3.35
C ALA A 78 2.01 12.04 3.35
N LEU A 79 0.71 12.32 3.22
CA LEU A 79 0.23 13.68 3.50
C LEU A 79 0.58 14.01 4.97
N PRO A 80 1.21 15.17 5.25
CA PRO A 80 1.45 15.56 6.63
C PRO A 80 0.10 15.63 7.35
N ILE A 81 0.00 14.92 8.46
CA ILE A 81 -1.14 15.01 9.36
C ILE A 81 -1.05 16.41 9.98
N ALA A 82 -1.99 17.29 9.62
CA ALA A 82 -2.15 18.60 10.22
C ALA A 82 -2.70 18.49 11.66
#